data_AF-A0A2M8PJ41-F1
#
_entry.id   AF-A0A2M8PJ41-F1
#
_cell.length_a   1.000
_cell.length_b   1.000
_cell.length_c   1.000
_cell.angle_alpha   90.00
_cell.angle_beta   90.00
_cell.angle_gamma   90.00
#
_symmetry.space_group_name_H-M   'P 1'
#
loop_
_entity.id
_entity.type
_entity.pdbx_description
1 polymer ?
#
loop_
_entity_poly.entity_id
_entity_poly.type
_entity_poly.pdbx_seq_one_letter_code
_entity_poly.pdbx_strand_id
1 'polypeptide(L)'
;FLFVYGGFALATLACAFAPNFYVLVICRALAGFFGGVIGGLALTIASDLFSEYERGSAVSMIMMAFSVASVVGVPLSLYLADKFTWNAPFVLLAALSAVMWV
;
A
#
# COMPACT_ATOMS: atom_id res chain seq x y z
N PHE A 1 8.07 -4.58 -11.13
CA PHE A 1 7.91 -4.05 -9.75
C PHE A 1 7.63 -2.55 -9.75
N LEU A 2 8.54 -1.71 -10.26
CA LEU A 2 8.38 -0.24 -10.35
C LEU A 2 7.08 0.24 -11.04
N PHE A 3 6.69 -0.35 -12.17
CA PHE A 3 5.45 0.03 -12.87
C PHE A 3 4.18 -0.21 -12.03
N VAL A 4 4.13 -1.33 -11.31
CA VAL A 4 2.99 -1.69 -10.45
C VAL A 4 2.93 -0.76 -9.25
N TYR A 5 4.09 -0.47 -8.65
CA TYR A 5 4.21 0.46 -7.54
C TYR A 5 3.80 1.88 -7.95
N GLY A 6 4.18 2.29 -9.17
CA GLY A 6 3.78 3.57 -9.72
C GLY A 6 2.30 3.70 -10.03
N GLY A 7 1.70 2.64 -10.58
CA GLY A 7 0.25 2.54 -10.75
C GLY A 7 -0.51 2.61 -9.43
N PHE A 8 0.01 1.94 -8.38
CA PHE A 8 -0.55 2.01 -7.03
C PHE A 8 -0.47 3.42 -6.44
N ALA A 9 0.67 4.09 -6.57
CA ALA A 9 0.87 5.46 -6.08
C ALA A 9 -0.09 6.44 -6.78
N LEU A 10 -0.19 6.37 -8.11
CA LEU A 10 -1.11 7.19 -8.90
C LEU A 10 -2.58 6.94 -8.55
N ALA A 11 -2.99 5.68 -8.40
CA ALA A 11 -4.36 5.33 -8.03
C ALA A 11 -4.70 5.84 -6.62
N THR A 12 -3.76 5.76 -5.68
CA THR A 12 -3.92 6.25 -4.31
C THR A 12 -3.99 7.78 -4.26
N LEU A 13 -3.19 8.46 -5.08
CA LEU A 13 -3.25 9.92 -5.25
C LEU A 13 -4.58 10.34 -5.88
N ALA A 14 -5.07 9.61 -6.90
CA ALA A 14 -6.37 9.86 -7.50
C ALA A 14 -7.52 9.68 -6.50
N CYS A 15 -7.40 8.75 -5.53
CA CYS A 15 -8.37 8.63 -4.43
C CYS A 15 -8.39 9.88 -3.53
N ALA A 16 -7.25 10.55 -3.33
CA ALA A 16 -7.16 11.74 -2.47
C ALA A 16 -7.85 12.98 -3.07
N PHE A 17 -7.94 13.04 -4.40
CA PHE A 17 -8.61 14.11 -5.14
C PHE A 17 -10.01 13.71 -5.64
N ALA A 18 -10.54 12.56 -5.21
CA ALA A 18 -11.81 12.05 -5.70
C ALA A 18 -12.96 13.01 -5.32
N PRO A 19 -13.68 13.61 -6.30
CA PRO A 19 -14.72 14.59 -6.03
C PRO A 19 -16.09 13.95 -5.71
N ASN A 20 -16.25 12.66 -6.00
CA ASN A 20 -17.49 11.92 -5.85
C ASN A 20 -17.23 10.48 -5.39
N PHE A 21 -18.22 9.90 -4.68
CA PHE A 21 -18.14 8.53 -4.14
C PHE A 21 -17.83 7.49 -5.22
N TYR A 22 -18.48 7.57 -6.38
CA TYR A 22 -18.24 6.64 -7.49
C TYR A 22 -16.80 6.68 -8.01
N VAL A 23 -16.20 7.87 -8.09
CA VAL A 23 -14.79 8.03 -8.50
C VAL A 23 -13.87 7.41 -7.45
N LEU A 24 -14.17 7.63 -6.16
CA LEU A 24 -13.40 7.05 -5.06
C LEU A 24 -13.43 5.52 -5.09
N VAL A 25 -14.59 4.91 -5.35
CA VAL A 25 -14.73 3.45 -5.46
C VAL A 25 -13.93 2.89 -6.63
N ILE A 26 -13.97 3.53 -7.80
CA ILE A 26 -13.21 3.12 -8.99
C ILE A 26 -11.70 3.24 -8.72
N CYS A 27 -11.25 4.38 -8.19
CA CYS A 27 -9.84 4.57 -7.84
C CYS A 27 -9.38 3.57 -6.78
N ARG A 28 -10.25 3.21 -5.81
CA ARG A 28 -9.94 2.18 -4.81
C ARG A 28 -9.88 0.78 -5.39
N ALA A 29 -10.73 0.45 -6.34
CA ALA A 29 -10.64 -0.82 -7.06
C ALA A 29 -9.31 -0.92 -7.83
N LEU A 30 -8.90 0.16 -8.50
CA LEU A 30 -7.59 0.23 -9.17
C LEU A 30 -6.44 0.11 -8.17
N ALA A 31 -6.47 0.85 -7.05
CA ALA A 31 -5.44 0.76 -6.01
C ALA A 31 -5.37 -0.67 -5.42
N GLY A 32 -6.51 -1.33 -5.21
CA GLY A 32 -6.56 -2.72 -4.75
C GLY A 32 -5.97 -3.70 -5.77
N PHE A 33 -6.23 -3.49 -7.07
CA PHE A 33 -5.64 -4.30 -8.13
C PHE A 33 -4.11 -4.21 -8.13
N PHE A 34 -3.54 -3.01 -8.12
CA PHE A 34 -2.08 -2.84 -8.06
C PHE A 34 -1.50 -3.33 -6.72
N GLY A 35 -2.17 -3.05 -5.60
CA GLY A 35 -1.75 -3.50 -4.27
C GLY A 35 -1.67 -5.02 -4.13
N GLY A 36 -2.65 -5.74 -4.68
CA GLY A 36 -2.65 -7.21 -4.69
C GLY A 36 -1.48 -7.79 -5.48
N VAL A 37 -1.15 -7.19 -6.63
CA VAL A 37 0.00 -7.61 -7.45
C VAL A 37 1.33 -7.36 -6.72
N ILE A 38 1.45 -6.27 -5.96
CA ILE A 38 2.66 -5.97 -5.16
C ILE A 38 2.87 -7.05 -4.09
N GLY A 39 1.81 -7.44 -3.36
CA GLY A 39 1.89 -8.47 -2.33
C GLY A 39 2.35 -9.83 -2.88
N GLY A 40 1.79 -10.25 -4.02
CA GLY A 40 2.21 -11.47 -4.70
C GLY A 40 3.67 -11.42 -5.16
N LEU A 41 4.08 -10.32 -5.82
CA LEU A 41 5.46 -10.13 -6.26
C LEU A 41 6.45 -10.11 -5.08
N ALA A 42 6.09 -9.49 -3.95
CA ALA A 42 6.95 -9.45 -2.77
C ALA A 42 7.23 -10.86 -2.23
N LEU A 43 6.21 -11.73 -2.19
CA LEU A 43 6.37 -13.13 -1.79
C LEU A 43 7.21 -13.92 -2.81
N THR A 44 6.99 -13.72 -4.11
CA THR A 44 7.79 -14.38 -5.16
C THR A 44 9.25 -13.96 -5.09
N ILE A 45 9.54 -12.66 -4.98
CA ILE A 45 10.91 -12.14 -4.88
C ILE A 45 11.60 -12.66 -3.60
N ALA A 46 10.89 -12.67 -2.47
CA ALA A 46 11.43 -13.26 -1.25
C ALA A 46 11.71 -14.76 -1.42
N SER A 47 10.86 -15.48 -2.13
CA SER A 47 11.10 -16.89 -2.40
C SER A 47 12.31 -17.10 -3.31
N ASP A 48 12.60 -16.21 -4.26
CA ASP A 48 13.77 -16.31 -5.15
C ASP A 48 15.08 -15.89 -4.48
N LEU A 49 15.04 -14.95 -3.53
CA LEU A 49 16.24 -14.38 -2.91
C LEU A 49 16.76 -15.22 -1.72
N PHE A 50 15.87 -15.91 -1.02
CA PHE A 50 16.22 -16.69 0.18
C PHE A 50 16.28 -18.19 -0.12
N SER A 51 17.28 -18.86 0.44
CA SER A 51 17.47 -20.31 0.31
C SER A 51 16.34 -21.09 1.01
N GLU A 52 16.13 -22.34 0.62
CA GLU A 52 14.96 -23.15 1.02
C GLU A 52 14.78 -23.24 2.56
N TYR A 53 15.88 -23.24 3.30
CA TYR A 53 15.91 -23.26 4.77
C TYR A 53 15.50 -21.93 5.43
N GLU A 54 15.70 -20.79 4.75
CA GLU A 54 15.41 -19.45 5.29
C GLU A 54 14.10 -18.87 4.78
N ARG A 55 13.50 -19.45 3.73
CA ARG A 55 12.22 -19.02 3.14
C ARG A 55 11.10 -18.85 4.18
N GLY A 56 10.97 -19.79 5.12
CA GLY A 56 9.95 -19.69 6.18
C GLY A 56 10.14 -18.48 7.10
N SER A 57 11.39 -18.13 7.41
CA SER A 57 11.70 -16.95 8.21
C SER A 57 11.48 -15.66 7.43
N ALA A 58 11.90 -15.61 6.16
CA ALA A 58 11.67 -14.46 5.29
C ALA A 58 10.17 -14.18 5.08
N VAL A 59 9.37 -15.20 4.79
CA VAL A 59 7.92 -15.06 4.60
C VAL A 59 7.22 -14.64 5.90
N SER A 60 7.60 -15.20 7.05
CA SER A 60 7.02 -14.78 8.33
C SER A 60 7.37 -13.34 8.70
N MET A 61 8.56 -12.87 8.35
CA MET A 61 8.95 -11.46 8.51
C MET A 61 8.08 -10.52 7.65
N ILE A 62 7.80 -10.89 6.39
CA ILE A 62 6.90 -10.11 5.51
C ILE A 62 5.48 -10.05 6.09
N MET A 63 4.96 -11.17 6.59
CA MET A 63 3.63 -11.22 7.23
C MET A 63 3.58 -10.43 8.54
N MET A 64 4.66 -10.44 9.33
CA MET A 64 4.77 -9.60 10.53
C MET A 64 4.79 -8.11 10.15
N ALA A 65 5.58 -7.73 9.14
CA ALA A 65 5.60 -6.35 8.65
C ALA A 65 4.21 -5.87 8.21
N PHE A 66 3.45 -6.72 7.52
CA PHE A 66 2.07 -6.41 7.13
C PHE A 66 1.13 -6.21 8.34
N SER A 67 1.27 -7.04 9.36
CA SER A 67 0.50 -6.92 10.61
C SER A 67 0.85 -5.63 11.36
N VAL A 68 2.14 -5.34 11.52
CA VAL A 68 2.62 -4.11 12.18
C VAL A 68 2.18 -2.87 11.40
N ALA A 69 2.28 -2.89 10.08
CA ALA A 69 1.81 -1.81 9.22
C ALA A 69 0.31 -1.55 9.40
N SER A 70 -0.50 -2.59 9.58
CA SER A 70 -1.94 -2.44 9.83
C SER A 70 -2.23 -1.88 11.23
N VAL A 71 -1.52 -2.36 12.25
CA VAL A 71 -1.66 -1.91 13.65
C VAL A 71 -1.32 -0.43 13.81
N VAL A 72 -0.28 0.04 13.13
CA VAL A 72 0.14 1.46 13.19
C VAL A 72 -0.62 2.31 12.15
N GLY A 73 -0.86 1.77 10.96
CA GLY A 73 -1.44 2.50 9.84
C GLY A 73 -2.90 2.91 10.08
N VAL A 74 -3.71 2.04 10.69
CA VAL A 74 -5.12 2.35 10.98
C VAL A 74 -5.26 3.53 11.95
N PRO A 75 -4.68 3.54 13.16
CA PRO A 75 -4.82 4.67 14.08
C PRO A 75 -4.19 5.95 13.52
N LEU A 76 -3.06 5.85 12.80
CA LEU A 76 -2.43 7.01 12.16
C LEU A 76 -3.34 7.62 11.09
N SER A 77 -3.96 6.77 10.27
CA SER A 77 -4.94 7.22 9.25
C SER A 77 -6.17 7.87 9.88
N LEU A 78 -6.66 7.31 11.00
CA LEU A 78 -7.83 7.83 11.70
C LEU A 78 -7.54 9.18 12.35
N TYR A 79 -6.36 9.32 12.98
CA TYR A 79 -5.91 10.57 13.59
C TYR A 79 -5.77 11.70 12.57
N LEU A 80 -5.25 11.40 11.38
CA LEU A 80 -5.16 12.37 10.28
C LEU A 80 -6.54 12.77 9.74
N ALA A 81 -7.45 11.82 9.62
CA ALA A 81 -8.81 12.08 9.16
C ALA A 81 -9.58 12.98 10.15
N ASP A 82 -9.35 12.82 11.45
CA ASP A 82 -9.96 13.61 12.52
C ASP A 82 -9.41 15.06 12.54
N LYS A 83 -8.10 15.23 12.37
CA LYS A 83 -7.43 16.55 12.47
C LYS A 83 -7.55 17.43 11.23
N PHE A 84 -7.46 16.84 10.03
CA PHE A 84 -7.39 17.61 8.78
C PHE A 84 -8.70 17.49 8.00
N THR A 85 -8.86 16.39 7.28
CA THR A 85 -9.98 16.16 6.36
C THR A 85 -9.96 14.68 5.96
N TRP A 86 -11.08 14.14 5.51
CA TRP A 86 -11.24 12.74 5.11
C TRP A 86 -10.26 12.26 4.01
N ASN A 87 -9.71 13.18 3.20
CA ASN A 87 -8.73 12.88 2.15
C ASN A 87 -7.27 12.91 2.64
N ALA A 88 -6.99 13.44 3.83
CA ALA A 88 -5.63 13.53 4.39
C ALA A 88 -4.90 12.18 4.49
N PRO A 89 -5.55 11.05 4.87
CA PRO A 89 -4.89 9.75 4.92
C PRO A 89 -4.46 9.26 3.53
N PHE A 90 -5.26 9.57 2.51
CA PHE A 90 -4.97 9.21 1.12
C PHE A 90 -3.78 10.00 0.58
N VAL A 91 -3.69 11.30 0.91
CA VAL A 91 -2.53 12.13 0.55
C VAL A 91 -1.26 11.60 1.21
N LEU A 92 -1.32 11.24 2.49
CA LEU A 92 -0.18 10.67 3.21
C LEU A 92 0.27 9.33 2.61
N LEU A 93 -0.67 8.44 2.31
CA LEU A 93 -0.38 7.17 1.64
C LEU A 93 0.21 7.38 0.23
N ALA A 94 -0.30 8.34 -0.53
CA ALA A 94 0.23 8.70 -1.84
C ALA A 94 1.66 9.26 -1.74
N ALA A 95 1.94 10.12 -0.74
CA ALA A 95 3.26 10.68 -0.49
C ALA A 95 4.27 9.59 -0.10
N LEU A 96 3.90 8.69 0.84
CA LEU A 96 4.74 7.55 1.22
C LEU A 96 5.02 6.62 0.03
N SER A 97 4.01 6.37 -0.80
CA SER A 97 4.15 5.55 -2.00
C SER A 97 5.04 6.21 -3.06
N ALA A 98 4.99 7.54 -3.18
CA ALA A 98 5.85 8.30 -4.08
C ALA A 98 7.32 8.29 -3.61
N VAL A 99 7.56 8.42 -2.31
CA VAL A 99 8.92 8.32 -1.72
C VAL A 99 9.52 6.94 -1.97
N MET A 100 8.74 5.87 -1.87
CA MET A 100 9.20 4.50 -2.13
C MET A 100 9.42 4.21 -3.63
N TRP A 101 8.88 5.03 -4.54
CA TRP A 101 9.14 4.92 -5.98
C TRP A 101 10.52 5.53 -6.34
N VAL A 102 10.88 6.68 -5.75
CA VAL A 102 12.17 7.34 -5.97
C VAL A 102 13.33 6.53 -5.38
#